data_AF-A0A2D4LS68-F1
#
_entry.id   AF-A0A2D4LS68-F1
#
_cell.length_a   1.000
_cell.length_b   1.000
_cell.length_c   1.000
_cell.angle_alpha   90.00
_cell.angle_beta   90.00
_cell.angle_gamma   90.00
#
_symmetry.space_group_name_H-M   'P 1'
#
loop_
_entity.id
_entity.type
_entity.pdbx_description
1 polymer ?
#
loop_
_entity_poly.entity_id
_entity_poly.type
_entity_poly.pdbx_seq_one_letter_code
_entity_poly.pdbx_strand_id
1 'polypeptide(L)'
;MHSDNQTFNKDSSFRMLYQRFHKGDVLITTATGVMTDEEGERWGLVPTHAYAVLDIREYKGLRFLQLKNPWSHLRWKGRYSENDIKSWTPELQKYLNFDPRTAQKIDNGIFWIAWEDLYKYYDVIYLSWNPGLFKESTCIHSTWDAKQGPVKDAYSLANNPQYRLEVQCPQGGAAVWILLSRHITDKDDFAHNREFITMVVYKTDGK
;
A
#
# COMPACT_ATOMS: atom_id res chain seq x y z
N MET A 1 13.87 14.35 -15.10
CA MET A 1 14.73 13.85 -14.01
C MET A 1 14.22 12.48 -13.64
N HIS A 2 14.92 11.42 -14.06
CA HIS A 2 14.63 10.08 -13.56
C HIS A 2 14.87 10.12 -12.05
N SER A 3 13.84 9.81 -11.25
CA SER A 3 14.04 9.63 -9.82
C SER A 3 15.01 8.48 -9.66
N ASP A 4 16.23 8.77 -9.19
CA ASP A 4 17.15 7.74 -8.75
C ASP A 4 16.40 6.77 -7.85
N ASN A 5 16.43 5.49 -8.22
CA ASN A 5 15.76 4.38 -7.56
C ASN A 5 15.82 4.52 -6.03
N GLN A 6 14.74 4.99 -5.41
CA GLN A 6 14.53 4.80 -3.98
C GLN A 6 14.40 3.29 -3.78
N THR A 7 15.52 2.68 -3.42
CA THR A 7 15.56 1.26 -3.11
C THR A 7 14.65 1.06 -1.90
N PHE A 8 13.68 0.16 -2.01
CA PHE A 8 12.73 -0.12 -0.94
C PHE A 8 13.48 -0.45 0.37
N ASN A 9 13.37 0.43 1.36
CA ASN A 9 14.02 0.25 2.65
C ASN A 9 13.05 -0.43 3.62
N LYS A 10 13.18 -1.76 3.68
CA LYS A 10 12.38 -2.67 4.51
C LYS A 10 12.26 -2.23 5.97
N ASP A 11 13.32 -1.67 6.54
CA ASP A 11 13.33 -1.25 7.95
C ASP A 11 12.51 0.02 8.15
N SER A 12 12.78 1.04 7.35
CA SER A 12 12.07 2.31 7.43
C SER A 12 10.57 2.15 7.13
N SER A 13 10.21 1.31 6.16
CA SER A 13 8.81 1.04 5.81
C SER A 13 8.10 0.32 6.95
N PHE A 14 8.69 -0.72 7.54
CA PHE A 14 8.07 -1.39 8.68
C PHE A 14 7.89 -0.43 9.87
N ARG A 15 8.92 0.35 10.23
CA ARG A 15 8.83 1.31 11.33
C ARG A 15 7.74 2.35 11.10
N MET A 16 7.63 2.87 9.87
CA MET A 16 6.58 3.82 9.50
C MET A 16 5.20 3.17 9.68
N LEU A 17 4.97 1.98 9.12
CA LEU A 17 3.68 1.29 9.23
C LEU A 17 3.34 0.99 10.69
N TYR A 18 4.29 0.43 11.44
CA TYR A 18 4.12 0.13 12.86
C TYR A 18 3.70 1.36 13.66
N GLN A 19 4.45 2.48 13.54
CA GLN A 19 4.17 3.69 14.31
C GLN A 19 2.82 4.32 13.92
N ARG A 20 2.51 4.38 12.63
CA ARG A 20 1.30 5.05 12.14
C ARG A 20 0.05 4.22 12.42
N PHE A 21 0.14 2.91 12.25
CA PHE A 21 -0.95 2.00 12.58
C PHE A 21 -1.37 2.13 14.05
N HIS A 22 -0.41 2.07 14.99
CA HIS A 22 -0.71 2.16 16.42
C HIS A 22 -1.15 3.54 16.90
N LYS A 23 -0.83 4.60 16.14
CA LYS A 23 -1.36 5.94 16.40
C LYS A 23 -2.80 6.12 15.91
N GLY A 24 -3.34 5.17 15.14
CA GLY A 24 -4.61 5.34 14.44
C GLY A 24 -4.52 6.29 13.24
N ASP A 25 -3.32 6.52 12.73
CA ASP A 25 -3.04 7.44 11.62
C ASP A 25 -3.31 6.81 10.24
N VAL A 26 -3.44 5.48 10.17
CA VAL A 26 -3.55 4.77 8.89
C VAL A 26 -4.31 3.45 9.05
N LEU A 27 -5.19 3.18 8.10
CA LEU A 27 -5.72 1.84 7.84
C LEU A 27 -4.91 1.20 6.69
N ILE A 28 -4.53 -0.07 6.86
CA ILE A 28 -3.61 -0.75 5.95
C ILE A 28 -4.28 -1.98 5.35
N THR A 29 -4.18 -2.14 4.04
CA THR A 29 -4.50 -3.39 3.34
C THR A 29 -3.33 -3.81 2.47
N THR A 30 -3.22 -5.11 2.20
CA THR A 30 -2.17 -5.67 1.34
C THR A 30 -2.82 -6.52 0.26
N ALA A 31 -2.28 -6.51 -0.95
CA ALA A 31 -2.79 -7.32 -2.04
C ALA A 31 -1.70 -8.20 -2.66
N THR A 32 -2.10 -9.43 -2.95
CA THR A 32 -1.30 -10.38 -3.71
C THR A 32 -1.28 -10.01 -5.19
N GLY A 33 -0.19 -10.40 -5.85
CA GLY A 33 -0.03 -10.26 -7.29
C GLY A 33 -0.72 -11.35 -8.09
N VAL A 34 -0.36 -11.40 -9.38
CA VAL A 34 -0.65 -12.55 -10.23
C VAL A 34 0.20 -13.73 -9.75
N MET A 35 -0.43 -14.86 -9.46
CA MET A 35 0.20 -16.14 -9.14
C MET A 35 -0.65 -17.27 -9.70
N THR A 36 -0.10 -18.46 -9.85
CA THR A 36 -0.91 -19.61 -10.30
C THR A 36 -1.79 -20.14 -9.17
N ASP A 37 -2.87 -20.85 -9.52
CA ASP A 37 -3.74 -21.48 -8.53
C ASP A 37 -2.97 -22.49 -7.67
N GLU A 38 -1.98 -23.21 -8.24
CA GLU A 38 -1.12 -24.12 -7.49
C GLU A 38 -0.22 -23.40 -6.49
N GLU A 39 0.32 -22.22 -6.85
CA GLU A 39 1.09 -21.39 -5.93
C GLU A 39 0.22 -20.84 -4.81
N GLY A 40 -0.97 -20.36 -5.15
CA GLY A 40 -1.97 -19.90 -4.19
C GLY A 40 -2.36 -21.00 -3.21
N GLU A 41 -2.69 -22.19 -3.69
CA GLU A 41 -3.04 -23.33 -2.85
C GLU A 41 -1.87 -23.78 -1.96
N ARG A 42 -0.65 -23.79 -2.51
CA ARG A 42 0.57 -24.16 -1.78
C ARG A 42 0.83 -23.25 -0.59
N TRP A 43 0.66 -21.94 -0.77
CA TRP A 43 0.96 -20.94 0.27
C TRP A 43 -0.27 -20.50 1.06
N GLY A 44 -1.47 -20.92 0.67
CA GLY A 44 -2.72 -20.50 1.29
C GLY A 44 -3.04 -19.04 1.02
N LEU A 45 -2.74 -18.57 -0.19
CA LEU A 45 -2.98 -17.22 -0.66
C LEU A 45 -3.89 -17.26 -1.89
N VAL A 46 -4.66 -16.20 -2.10
CA VAL A 46 -5.52 -16.05 -3.27
C VAL A 46 -4.80 -15.11 -4.26
N PRO A 47 -4.73 -15.43 -5.56
CA PRO A 47 -4.20 -14.52 -6.57
C PRO A 47 -5.01 -13.22 -6.63
N THR A 48 -4.33 -12.09 -6.90
CA THR A 48 -4.95 -10.77 -7.16
C THR A 48 -6.02 -10.35 -6.12
N HIS A 49 -5.76 -10.65 -4.84
CA HIS A 49 -6.73 -10.53 -3.75
C HIS A 49 -6.23 -9.64 -2.62
N ALA A 50 -7.15 -8.91 -1.99
CA ALA A 50 -6.85 -7.98 -0.91
C ALA A 50 -7.10 -8.60 0.48
N TYR A 51 -6.19 -8.29 1.41
CA TYR A 51 -6.21 -8.71 2.80
C TYR A 51 -6.13 -7.47 3.70
N ALA A 52 -6.89 -7.47 4.80
CA ALA A 52 -6.81 -6.38 5.78
C ALA A 52 -5.68 -6.64 6.79
N VAL A 53 -4.91 -5.61 7.14
CA VAL A 53 -3.95 -5.69 8.25
C VAL A 53 -4.69 -5.37 9.55
N LEU A 54 -4.72 -6.34 10.46
CA LEU A 54 -5.40 -6.23 11.75
C LEU A 54 -4.47 -5.82 12.88
N ASP A 55 -3.18 -6.15 12.79
CA ASP A 55 -2.18 -5.82 13.80
C ASP A 55 -0.76 -5.87 13.21
N ILE A 56 0.18 -5.15 13.82
CA ILE A 56 1.60 -5.14 13.47
C ILE A 56 2.42 -5.33 14.74
N ARG A 57 3.30 -6.31 14.79
CA ARG A 57 4.06 -6.63 16.01
C ARG A 57 5.53 -6.83 15.71
N GLU A 58 6.37 -6.50 16.69
CA GLU A 58 7.79 -6.82 16.70
C GLU A 58 8.13 -7.61 17.98
N TYR A 59 8.85 -8.71 17.85
CA TYR A 59 9.27 -9.57 18.95
C TYR A 59 10.70 -10.06 18.74
N LYS A 60 11.63 -9.63 19.62
CA LYS A 60 13.05 -10.01 19.56
C LYS A 60 13.68 -9.83 18.17
N GLY A 61 13.33 -8.73 17.49
CA GLY A 61 13.81 -8.41 16.13
C GLY A 61 13.04 -9.08 14.99
N LEU A 62 12.12 -10.00 15.28
CA LEU A 62 11.19 -10.56 14.29
C LEU A 62 9.98 -9.66 14.14
N ARG A 63 9.50 -9.50 12.92
CA ARG A 63 8.45 -8.54 12.55
C ARG A 63 7.28 -9.27 11.92
N PHE A 64 6.08 -8.93 12.36
CA PHE A 64 4.87 -9.66 12.02
C PHE A 64 3.73 -8.72 11.65
N LEU A 65 2.93 -9.17 10.69
CA LEU A 65 1.63 -8.58 10.38
C LEU A 65 0.56 -9.63 10.59
N GLN A 66 -0.53 -9.26 11.25
CA GLN A 66 -1.73 -10.08 11.30
C GLN A 66 -2.63 -9.68 10.13
N LEU A 67 -2.90 -10.63 9.25
CA LEU A 67 -3.74 -10.41 8.07
C LEU A 67 -5.08 -11.11 8.23
N LYS A 68 -6.10 -10.54 7.60
CA LYS A 68 -7.45 -11.10 7.47
C LYS A 68 -7.78 -11.30 5.99
N ASN A 69 -8.04 -12.55 5.62
CA ASN A 69 -8.75 -12.84 4.38
C ASN A 69 -10.23 -12.44 4.54
N PRO A 70 -10.78 -11.52 3.73
CA PRO A 70 -12.18 -11.11 3.83
C PRO A 70 -13.16 -12.28 3.64
N TRP A 71 -12.80 -13.33 2.92
CA TRP A 71 -13.64 -14.52 2.75
C TRP A 71 -13.75 -15.40 4.00
N SER A 72 -13.01 -15.06 5.05
CA SER A 72 -13.07 -15.73 6.36
C SER A 72 -12.72 -17.22 6.33
N HIS A 73 -11.96 -17.63 5.33
CA HIS A 73 -11.30 -18.93 5.22
C HIS A 73 -9.99 -18.74 4.43
N LEU A 74 -9.21 -19.81 4.30
CA LEU A 74 -7.93 -19.86 3.59
C LEU A 74 -6.86 -18.93 4.19
N ARG A 75 -5.99 -19.54 4.99
CA ARG A 75 -4.88 -18.88 5.68
C ARG A 75 -3.52 -19.22 5.08
N TRP A 76 -2.57 -18.34 5.34
CA TRP A 76 -1.15 -18.56 5.11
C TRP A 76 -0.67 -19.92 5.63
N LYS A 77 -0.02 -20.71 4.75
CA LYS A 77 0.51 -22.05 5.03
C LYS A 77 2.03 -22.08 5.26
N GLY A 78 2.70 -20.92 5.22
CA GLY A 78 4.15 -20.83 5.40
C GLY A 78 4.57 -20.74 6.87
N ARG A 79 5.69 -20.04 7.12
CA ARG A 79 6.21 -19.84 8.49
C ARG A 79 5.20 -19.12 9.36
N TYR A 80 5.08 -19.53 10.61
CA TYR A 80 4.10 -19.02 11.56
C TYR A 80 2.64 -19.27 11.15
N SER A 81 2.39 -20.27 10.29
CA SER A 81 1.05 -20.82 10.09
C SER A 81 0.62 -21.70 11.26
N GLU A 82 -0.64 -22.10 11.30
CA GLU A 82 -1.17 -23.05 12.27
C GLU A 82 -0.53 -24.45 12.18
N ASN A 83 0.08 -24.80 11.04
CA ASN A 83 0.72 -26.10 10.82
C ASN A 83 2.25 -26.05 11.02
N ASP A 84 2.83 -24.88 11.27
CA ASP A 84 4.27 -24.71 11.46
C ASP A 84 4.71 -25.09 12.88
N ILE A 85 5.14 -26.32 13.08
CA ILE A 85 5.62 -26.81 14.38
C ILE A 85 7.03 -26.32 14.76
N LYS A 86 7.77 -25.67 13.83
CA LYS A 86 9.19 -25.36 14.03
C LYS A 86 9.43 -23.91 14.45
N SER A 87 8.72 -22.96 13.84
CA SER A 87 9.00 -21.53 14.07
C SER A 87 8.30 -20.98 15.31
N TRP A 88 7.22 -21.62 15.77
CA TRP A 88 6.50 -21.19 16.96
C TRP A 88 7.22 -21.59 18.25
N THR A 89 7.45 -20.62 19.14
CA THR A 89 7.82 -20.87 20.53
C THR A 89 6.65 -20.53 21.46
N PRO A 90 6.56 -21.13 22.67
CA PRO A 90 5.50 -20.82 23.63
C PRO A 90 5.43 -19.33 23.98
N GLU A 91 6.58 -18.65 24.08
CA GLU A 91 6.62 -17.21 24.37
C GLU A 91 6.09 -16.39 23.21
N LEU A 92 6.40 -16.77 21.97
CA LEU A 92 5.93 -16.08 20.77
C LEU A 92 4.41 -16.27 20.58
N GLN A 93 3.91 -17.48 20.79
CA GLN A 93 2.46 -17.77 20.78
C GLN A 93 1.71 -16.91 21.80
N LYS A 94 2.23 -16.82 23.03
CA LYS A 94 1.67 -15.96 24.07
C LYS A 94 1.72 -14.48 23.68
N TYR A 95 2.83 -14.01 23.11
CA TYR A 95 3.00 -12.62 22.70
C TYR A 95 2.07 -12.21 21.57
N LEU A 96 1.93 -13.05 20.55
CA LEU A 96 1.06 -12.81 19.38
C LEU A 96 -0.40 -13.24 19.62
N ASN A 97 -0.72 -13.69 20.83
CA ASN A 97 -2.03 -14.22 21.22
C ASN A 97 -2.58 -15.24 20.19
N PHE A 98 -1.73 -16.19 19.80
CA PHE A 98 -2.04 -17.17 18.76
C PHE A 98 -1.86 -18.60 19.28
N ASP A 99 -2.93 -19.40 19.21
CA ASP A 99 -2.90 -20.83 19.50
C ASP A 99 -3.05 -21.64 18.20
N PRO A 100 -1.97 -22.27 17.70
CA PRO A 100 -2.02 -23.11 16.50
C PRO A 100 -3.04 -24.24 16.57
N ARG A 101 -3.28 -24.83 17.75
CA ARG A 101 -4.19 -25.98 17.91
C ARG A 101 -5.64 -25.56 17.71
N THR A 102 -6.00 -24.40 18.25
CA THR A 102 -7.34 -23.82 18.04
C THR A 102 -7.49 -23.35 16.61
N ALA A 103 -6.45 -22.72 16.05
CA ALA A 103 -6.45 -22.29 14.65
C ALA A 103 -6.67 -23.45 13.68
N GLN A 104 -6.04 -24.62 13.88
CA GLN A 104 -6.26 -25.81 13.04
C GLN A 104 -7.72 -26.29 13.01
N LYS A 105 -8.51 -26.02 14.06
CA LYS A 105 -9.91 -26.47 14.16
C LYS A 105 -10.89 -25.48 13.53
N ILE A 106 -10.58 -24.19 13.60
CA ILE A 106 -11.47 -23.11 13.17
C ILE A 106 -10.68 -22.20 12.24
N ASP A 107 -11.05 -22.22 10.97
CA ASP A 107 -10.56 -21.26 10.00
C ASP A 107 -11.47 -20.04 9.97
N ASN A 108 -10.91 -18.89 10.35
CA ASN A 108 -11.55 -17.59 10.29
C ASN A 108 -10.85 -16.64 9.30
N GLY A 109 -9.87 -17.15 8.54
CA GLY A 109 -9.05 -16.39 7.61
C GLY A 109 -8.08 -15.40 8.28
N ILE A 110 -7.87 -15.46 9.61
CA ILE A 110 -6.88 -14.62 10.32
C ILE A 110 -5.59 -15.40 10.50
N PHE A 111 -4.46 -14.81 10.13
CA PHE A 111 -3.15 -15.42 10.28
C PHE A 111 -2.05 -14.39 10.51
N TRP A 112 -0.94 -14.84 11.10
CA TRP A 112 0.29 -14.07 11.19
C TRP A 112 1.21 -14.41 10.02
N ILE A 113 1.84 -13.39 9.44
CA ILE A 113 2.90 -13.54 8.44
C ILE A 113 4.11 -12.72 8.87
N ALA A 114 5.32 -13.26 8.62
CA ALA A 114 6.54 -12.50 8.84
C ALA A 114 6.63 -11.35 7.84
N TRP A 115 7.17 -10.20 8.26
CA TRP A 115 7.43 -9.07 7.36
C TRP A 115 8.29 -9.48 6.16
N GLU A 116 9.20 -10.43 6.38
CA GLU A 116 10.08 -11.00 5.36
C GLU A 116 9.34 -11.78 4.28
N ASP A 117 8.23 -12.42 4.67
CA ASP A 117 7.41 -13.20 3.76
C ASP A 117 6.40 -12.26 3.06
N LEU A 118 5.92 -11.19 3.71
CA LEU A 118 4.98 -10.25 3.10
C LEU A 118 5.50 -9.69 1.75
N TYR A 119 6.70 -9.10 1.72
CA TYR A 119 7.23 -8.54 0.45
C TYR A 119 7.61 -9.59 -0.59
N LYS A 120 7.60 -10.88 -0.23
CA LYS A 120 7.87 -11.97 -1.16
C LYS A 120 6.60 -12.44 -1.87
N TYR A 121 5.46 -12.35 -1.20
CA TYR A 121 4.19 -12.91 -1.68
C TYR A 121 3.11 -11.85 -1.97
N TYR A 122 3.31 -10.60 -1.57
CA TYR A 122 2.40 -9.48 -1.79
C TYR A 122 3.08 -8.40 -2.62
N ASP A 123 2.34 -7.88 -3.60
CA ASP A 123 2.84 -6.89 -4.55
C ASP A 123 2.57 -5.46 -4.08
N VAL A 124 1.45 -5.26 -3.37
CA VAL A 124 0.95 -3.91 -3.06
C VAL A 124 0.54 -3.80 -1.59
N ILE A 125 0.88 -2.65 -1.00
CA ILE A 125 0.35 -2.20 0.29
C ILE A 125 -0.42 -0.91 0.03
N TYR A 126 -1.71 -0.89 0.38
CA TYR A 126 -2.53 0.31 0.33
C TYR A 126 -2.58 0.96 1.71
N LEU A 127 -2.37 2.28 1.74
CA LEU A 127 -2.34 3.09 2.95
C LEU A 127 -3.46 4.12 2.88
N SER A 128 -4.50 3.90 3.68
CA SER A 128 -5.59 4.86 3.86
C SER A 128 -5.27 5.75 5.05
N TRP A 129 -4.58 6.86 4.76
CA TRP A 129 -4.14 7.83 5.76
C TRP A 129 -5.29 8.61 6.39
N ASN A 130 -5.18 8.92 7.68
CA ASN A 130 -6.07 9.82 8.39
C ASN A 130 -5.99 11.23 7.76
N PRO A 131 -7.10 11.76 7.21
CA PRO A 131 -7.12 13.09 6.59
C PRO A 131 -6.68 14.21 7.55
N GLY A 132 -6.89 14.05 8.86
CA GLY A 132 -6.49 15.03 9.87
C GLY A 132 -4.97 15.27 9.98
N LEU A 133 -4.15 14.41 9.38
CA LEU A 133 -2.71 14.63 9.27
C LEU A 133 -2.34 15.75 8.28
N PHE A 134 -3.23 16.02 7.32
CA PHE A 134 -3.06 17.04 6.29
C PHE A 134 -3.81 18.31 6.70
N LYS A 135 -3.24 19.02 7.68
CA LYS A 135 -3.85 20.23 8.27
C LYS A 135 -4.25 21.26 7.21
N GLU A 136 -3.34 21.47 6.25
CA GLU A 136 -3.58 22.31 5.08
C GLU A 136 -3.80 21.39 3.89
N SER A 137 -5.01 21.38 3.33
CA SER A 137 -5.35 20.61 2.14
C SER A 137 -6.23 21.43 1.20
N THR A 138 -5.89 21.39 -0.09
CA THR A 138 -6.64 22.05 -1.15
C THR A 138 -6.78 21.07 -2.30
N CYS A 139 -7.95 21.04 -2.92
CA CYS A 139 -8.24 20.23 -4.09
C CYS A 139 -8.69 21.15 -5.23
N ILE A 140 -8.10 20.95 -6.41
CA ILE A 140 -8.43 21.69 -7.62
C ILE A 140 -8.83 20.67 -8.69
N HIS A 141 -9.96 20.91 -9.33
CA HIS A 141 -10.45 20.10 -10.43
C HIS A 141 -10.28 20.85 -11.74
N SER A 142 -9.88 20.14 -12.79
CA SER A 142 -9.81 20.68 -14.15
C SER A 142 -10.11 19.59 -15.15
N THR A 143 -10.49 20.02 -16.35
CA THR A 143 -10.90 19.15 -17.44
C THR A 143 -10.18 19.56 -18.72
N TRP A 144 -9.82 18.58 -19.55
CA TRP A 144 -9.34 18.82 -20.90
C TRP A 144 -10.48 18.58 -21.88
N ASP A 145 -10.77 19.56 -22.73
CA ASP A 145 -11.61 19.30 -23.91
C ASP A 145 -10.74 18.55 -24.93
N ALA A 146 -11.17 17.34 -25.31
CA ALA A 146 -10.50 16.51 -26.32
C ALA A 146 -10.32 17.23 -27.67
N LYS A 147 -11.05 18.33 -27.92
CA LYS A 147 -10.91 19.18 -29.11
C LYS A 147 -9.79 20.23 -29.01
N GLN A 148 -9.32 20.56 -27.81
CA GLN A 148 -8.42 21.70 -27.58
C GLN A 148 -6.98 21.31 -27.24
N GLY A 149 -6.74 20.07 -26.79
CA GLY A 149 -5.40 19.57 -26.44
C GLY A 149 -4.76 18.73 -27.55
N PRO A 150 -3.42 18.66 -27.63
CA PRO A 150 -2.79 17.68 -28.49
C PRO A 150 -3.09 16.27 -27.97
N VAL A 151 -3.35 15.31 -28.86
CA VAL A 151 -3.59 13.88 -28.51
C VAL A 151 -2.40 13.28 -27.72
N LYS A 152 -1.23 13.92 -27.80
CA LYS A 152 -0.02 13.60 -27.03
C LYS A 152 0.67 14.90 -26.61
N ASP A 153 1.14 14.97 -25.36
CA ASP A 153 1.91 16.09 -24.80
C ASP A 153 3.28 16.35 -25.48
N ALA A 154 3.61 15.61 -26.54
CA ALA A 154 4.86 15.76 -27.29
C ALA A 154 5.01 17.11 -28.01
N TYR A 155 3.91 17.87 -28.20
CA TYR A 155 3.91 19.08 -29.03
C TYR A 155 3.92 20.38 -28.23
N SER A 156 3.22 20.45 -27.09
CA SER A 156 3.24 21.64 -26.22
C SER A 156 2.64 21.32 -24.84
N LEU A 157 3.41 21.56 -23.78
CA LEU A 157 2.93 21.49 -22.40
C LEU A 157 2.15 22.76 -21.98
N ALA A 158 2.31 23.86 -22.73
CA ALA A 158 1.77 25.16 -22.34
C ALA A 158 0.24 25.21 -22.34
N ASN A 159 -0.41 24.34 -23.11
CA ASN A 159 -1.87 24.27 -23.23
C ASN A 159 -2.53 23.41 -22.13
N ASN A 160 -1.75 22.78 -21.26
CA ASN A 160 -2.27 22.07 -20.09
C ASN A 160 -2.60 23.07 -18.96
N PRO A 161 -3.56 22.75 -18.06
CA PRO A 161 -3.79 23.53 -16.86
C PRO A 161 -2.51 23.73 -16.06
N GLN A 162 -2.19 24.98 -15.73
CA GLN A 162 -1.00 25.34 -14.95
C GLN A 162 -1.43 25.87 -13.59
N TYR A 163 -0.72 25.42 -12.55
CA TYR A 163 -0.99 25.82 -11.16
C TYR A 163 0.28 26.37 -10.54
N ARG A 164 0.12 27.36 -9.67
CA ARG A 164 1.20 27.89 -8.83
C ARG A 164 0.98 27.42 -7.40
N LEU A 165 1.98 26.73 -6.85
CA LEU A 165 2.02 26.37 -5.44
C LEU A 165 3.01 27.30 -4.72
N GLU A 166 2.51 28.07 -3.76
CA GLU A 166 3.34 28.87 -2.85
C GLU A 166 3.38 28.19 -1.49
N VAL A 167 4.58 27.89 -1.00
CA VAL A 167 4.79 27.23 0.29
C VAL A 167 5.48 28.21 1.23
N GLN A 168 4.73 28.70 2.23
CA GLN A 168 5.32 29.44 3.34
C GLN A 168 5.96 28.44 4.31
N CYS A 169 7.25 28.19 4.12
CA CYS A 169 7.96 27.14 4.83
C CYS A 169 8.18 27.53 6.30
N PRO A 170 7.66 26.78 7.29
CA PRO A 170 7.92 27.03 8.68
C PRO A 170 9.38 26.71 9.04
N GLN A 171 9.83 27.21 10.20
CA GLN A 171 11.17 26.91 10.71
C GLN A 171 11.31 25.39 10.91
N GLY A 172 12.20 24.75 10.14
CA GLY A 172 12.40 23.29 10.14
C GLY A 172 11.95 22.56 8.87
N GLY A 173 11.32 23.26 7.92
CA GLY A 173 10.91 22.66 6.63
C GLY A 173 9.42 22.33 6.55
N ALA A 174 8.92 22.14 5.33
CA ALA A 174 7.59 21.60 5.04
C ALA A 174 7.70 20.45 4.04
N ALA A 175 6.88 19.42 4.22
CA ALA A 175 6.64 18.39 3.21
C ALA A 175 5.31 18.68 2.52
N VAL A 176 5.33 18.73 1.19
CA VAL A 176 4.12 18.87 0.37
C VAL A 176 3.85 17.54 -0.33
N TRP A 177 2.61 17.08 -0.22
CA TRP A 177 2.12 15.91 -0.93
C TRP A 177 1.18 16.38 -2.03
N ILE A 178 1.41 15.93 -3.25
CA ILE A 178 0.54 16.23 -4.38
C ILE A 178 -0.03 14.92 -4.91
N LEU A 179 -1.35 14.81 -4.87
CA LEU A 179 -2.08 13.69 -5.44
C LEU A 179 -2.71 14.15 -6.76
N LEU A 180 -2.31 13.51 -7.85
CA LEU A 180 -2.94 13.67 -9.15
C LEU A 180 -3.88 12.50 -9.40
N SER A 181 -5.17 12.79 -9.61
CA SER A 181 -6.20 11.78 -9.85
C SER A 181 -7.00 12.11 -11.11
N ARG A 182 -7.29 11.10 -11.92
CA ARG A 182 -8.19 11.19 -13.07
C ARG A 182 -9.53 10.58 -12.68
N HIS A 183 -10.62 11.27 -13.02
CA HIS A 183 -11.96 10.69 -12.93
C HIS A 183 -12.17 9.78 -14.14
N ILE A 184 -12.27 8.47 -13.89
CA ILE A 184 -12.58 7.50 -14.93
C ILE A 184 -14.09 7.22 -14.87
N THR A 185 -14.82 7.66 -15.89
CA THR A 185 -16.27 7.46 -16.00
C THR A 185 -16.65 6.30 -16.94
N ASP A 186 -15.68 5.81 -17.71
CA ASP A 186 -15.86 4.71 -18.66
C ASP A 186 -15.26 3.39 -18.13
N LYS A 187 -16.03 2.31 -18.21
CA LYS A 187 -15.65 1.00 -17.67
C LYS A 187 -14.52 0.35 -18.48
N ASP A 188 -14.53 0.51 -19.80
CA ASP A 188 -13.53 -0.13 -20.66
C ASP A 188 -12.16 0.54 -20.49
N ASP A 189 -12.16 1.85 -20.33
CA ASP A 189 -10.97 2.61 -19.94
C ASP A 189 -10.51 2.24 -18.53
N PHE A 190 -11.39 2.05 -17.55
CA PHE A 190 -10.99 1.55 -16.23
C PHE A 190 -10.28 0.17 -16.31
N ALA A 191 -10.79 -0.73 -17.15
CA ALA A 191 -10.26 -2.09 -17.25
C ALA A 191 -8.91 -2.16 -17.97
N HIS A 192 -8.68 -1.32 -18.99
CA HIS A 192 -7.46 -1.38 -19.82
C HIS A 192 -6.49 -0.23 -19.54
N ASN A 193 -6.93 0.78 -18.80
CA ASN A 193 -6.22 2.01 -18.48
C ASN A 193 -5.50 2.61 -19.69
N ARG A 194 -6.28 3.18 -20.63
CA ARG A 194 -5.76 3.64 -21.93
C ARG A 194 -5.12 5.02 -21.86
N GLU A 195 -5.55 5.82 -20.89
CA GLU A 195 -5.08 7.19 -20.71
C GLU A 195 -4.31 7.35 -19.42
N PHE A 196 -3.16 8.01 -19.52
CA PHE A 196 -2.28 8.31 -18.40
C PHE A 196 -2.22 9.80 -18.18
N ILE A 197 -2.19 10.19 -16.92
CA ILE A 197 -1.99 11.58 -16.50
C ILE A 197 -0.60 11.69 -15.89
N THR A 198 0.03 12.84 -16.11
CA THR A 198 1.30 13.17 -15.48
C THR A 198 1.27 14.62 -15.02
N MET A 199 2.08 14.93 -14.02
CA MET A 199 2.30 16.28 -13.56
C MET A 199 3.80 16.55 -13.58
N VAL A 200 4.16 17.68 -14.17
CA VAL A 200 5.55 18.15 -14.19
C VAL A 200 5.66 19.33 -13.24
N VAL A 201 6.55 19.19 -12.24
CA VAL A 201 6.78 20.21 -11.23
C VAL A 201 8.08 20.94 -11.56
N TYR A 202 7.99 22.26 -11.68
CA TYR A 202 9.13 23.15 -11.89
C TYR A 202 9.35 23.98 -10.63
N LYS A 203 10.62 24.30 -10.33
CA LYS A 203 10.93 25.36 -9.36
C LYS A 203 10.55 26.70 -10.02
N THR A 204 10.26 27.72 -9.22
CA THR A 204 9.85 29.05 -9.70
C THR A 204 10.69 29.53 -10.88
N ASP A 205 10.06 30.26 -11.81
CA ASP A 205 10.63 30.77 -13.08
C ASP A 205 10.87 29.74 -14.20
N GLY A 206 10.29 28.54 -14.12
CA GLY A 206 10.24 27.60 -15.25
C GLY A 206 11.60 27.04 -15.67
N LYS A 207 12.56 26.98 -14.75
CA LYS A 207 13.89 26.37 -14.93
C LYS A 207 14.06 25.13 -14.07
#